data_AF-A0A0P6YIJ0-F1
#
_entry.id   AF-A0A0P6YIJ0-F1
#
_cell.length_a   1.000
_cell.length_b   1.000
_cell.length_c   1.000
_cell.angle_alpha   90.00
_cell.angle_beta   90.00
_cell.angle_gamma   90.00
#
_symmetry.space_group_name_H-M   'P 1'
#
loop_
_entity.id
_entity.type
_entity.pdbx_description
1 polymer ?
#
loop_
_entity_poly.entity_id
_entity_poly.type
_entity_poly.pdbx_seq_one_letter_code
_entity_poly.pdbx_strand_id
1 'polypeptide(L)'
;MFNAAISGELPNENYEPDISVVVQQIFSFLYQNPNGVDEESILELLSLLCSEKSSKLILSELKNKGWIEYQHTQFFASTKLSDLGQKGRIHSNIPDPQSYRVIDIASGIGIGKISGTPDEVFMLGGRVWHVIIVEKNVIKAQLIRGKIASPSFQRHKGQGACH
;
A
#
# COMPACT_ATOMS: atom_id res chain seq x y z
N MET A 1 -26.67 10.92 0.43
CA MET A 1 -26.43 9.45 0.38
C MET A 1 -27.64 8.68 -0.14
N PHE A 2 -28.81 8.71 0.52
CA PHE A 2 -29.98 7.94 0.03
C PHE A 2 -30.47 8.35 -1.36
N ASN A 3 -30.55 9.65 -1.67
CA ASN A 3 -30.98 10.09 -3.01
C ASN A 3 -30.02 9.68 -4.13
N ALA A 4 -28.69 9.68 -3.87
CA ALA A 4 -27.68 9.23 -4.82
C ALA A 4 -27.74 7.71 -5.07
N ALA A 5 -28.05 6.94 -4.02
CA ALA A 5 -28.27 5.50 -4.14
C ALA A 5 -29.57 5.18 -4.91
N ILE A 6 -30.62 5.99 -4.72
CA ILE A 6 -31.90 5.87 -5.45
C ILE A 6 -31.73 6.26 -6.92
N SER A 7 -30.89 7.26 -7.22
CA SER A 7 -30.63 7.72 -8.60
C SER A 7 -29.58 6.89 -9.34
N GLY A 8 -28.88 5.98 -8.66
CA GLY A 8 -27.81 5.17 -9.25
C GLY A 8 -26.56 5.97 -9.60
N GLU A 9 -26.39 7.17 -9.04
CA GLU A 9 -25.21 8.00 -9.27
C GLU A 9 -23.98 7.34 -8.65
N LEU A 10 -23.04 6.93 -9.50
CA LEU A 10 -21.73 6.46 -9.07
C LEU A 10 -20.80 7.65 -8.86
N PRO A 11 -19.96 7.65 -7.81
CA PRO A 11 -18.92 8.64 -7.64
C PRO A 11 -18.00 8.65 -8.87
N ASN A 12 -17.84 9.80 -9.50
CA ASN A 12 -16.83 9.98 -10.53
C ASN A 12 -15.50 10.31 -9.84
N GLU A 13 -14.73 9.27 -9.49
CA GLU A 13 -13.39 9.44 -8.94
C GLU A 13 -12.38 9.54 -10.09
N ASN A 14 -11.58 10.62 -10.11
CA ASN A 14 -10.47 10.72 -11.04
C ASN A 14 -9.44 9.62 -10.70
N TYR A 15 -9.19 8.72 -11.65
CA TYR A 15 -8.17 7.70 -11.49
C TYR A 15 -6.77 8.33 -11.55
N GLU A 16 -5.98 8.11 -10.51
CA GLU A 16 -4.54 8.42 -10.51
C GLU A 16 -3.76 7.10 -10.58
N PRO A 17 -2.97 6.88 -11.65
CA PRO A 17 -2.16 5.67 -11.77
C PRO A 17 -1.11 5.59 -10.66
N ASP A 18 -1.03 4.43 -10.00
CA ASP A 18 -0.04 4.17 -8.97
C ASP A 18 1.14 3.37 -9.54
N ILE A 19 2.33 3.98 -9.52
CA ILE A 19 3.57 3.38 -10.04
C ILE A 19 3.98 2.12 -9.26
N SER A 20 3.49 1.92 -8.04
CA SER A 20 3.71 0.66 -7.32
C SER A 20 3.13 -0.55 -8.05
N VAL A 21 2.08 -0.36 -8.85
CA VAL A 21 1.52 -1.41 -9.72
C VAL A 21 2.56 -1.84 -10.76
N VAL A 22 3.29 -0.90 -11.36
CA VAL A 22 4.35 -1.20 -12.33
C VAL A 22 5.42 -2.09 -11.71
N VAL A 23 5.88 -1.75 -10.50
CA VAL A 23 6.87 -2.55 -9.76
C VAL A 23 6.34 -3.95 -9.47
N GLN A 24 5.08 -4.05 -9.01
CA GLN A 24 4.44 -5.33 -8.71
C GLN A 24 4.29 -6.22 -9.96
N GLN A 25 3.99 -5.64 -11.12
CA GLN A 25 3.91 -6.37 -12.38
C GLN A 25 5.28 -6.90 -12.82
N ILE A 26 6.35 -6.09 -12.71
CA ILE A 26 7.73 -6.55 -12.97
C ILE A 26 8.06 -7.73 -12.06
N PHE A 27 7.78 -7.61 -10.77
CA PHE A 27 8.06 -8.66 -9.79
C PHE A 27 7.32 -9.96 -10.11
N SER A 28 6.02 -9.86 -10.40
CA SER A 28 5.21 -11.02 -10.76
C SER A 28 5.68 -11.67 -12.05
N PHE A 29 6.03 -10.87 -13.06
CA PHE A 29 6.43 -11.37 -14.37
C PHE A 29 7.78 -12.09 -14.32
N LEU A 30 8.77 -11.52 -13.61
CA LEU A 30 10.06 -12.17 -13.42
C LEU A 30 9.96 -13.43 -12.55
N TYR A 31 9.11 -13.43 -11.52
CA TYR A 31 8.89 -14.62 -10.69
C TYR A 31 8.27 -15.78 -11.48
N GLN A 32 7.36 -15.49 -12.42
CA GLN A 32 6.75 -16.50 -13.29
C GLN A 32 7.73 -17.04 -14.35
N ASN A 33 8.81 -16.33 -14.64
CA ASN A 33 9.79 -16.65 -15.67
C ASN A 33 11.20 -16.84 -15.07
N PRO A 34 11.46 -17.96 -14.38
CA PRO A 34 12.75 -18.21 -13.72
C PRO A 34 13.95 -18.30 -14.69
N ASN A 35 13.69 -18.54 -15.98
CA ASN A 35 14.70 -18.58 -17.03
C ASN A 35 15.09 -17.19 -17.56
N GLY A 36 14.54 -16.12 -16.96
CA GLY A 36 14.80 -14.75 -17.36
C GLY A 36 13.88 -14.25 -18.48
N VAL A 37 13.81 -12.94 -18.59
CA VAL A 37 12.96 -12.23 -19.56
C VAL A 37 13.78 -11.14 -20.23
N ASP A 38 13.68 -11.02 -21.55
CA ASP A 38 14.33 -9.92 -22.27
C ASP A 38 13.68 -8.56 -21.97
N GLU A 39 14.42 -7.48 -22.22
CA GLU A 39 13.95 -6.13 -21.92
C GLU A 39 12.69 -5.76 -22.73
N GLU A 40 12.62 -6.17 -24.00
CA GLU A 40 11.52 -5.82 -24.90
C GLU A 40 10.19 -6.39 -24.39
N SER A 41 10.17 -7.66 -23.99
CA SER A 41 9.01 -8.31 -23.36
C SER A 41 8.53 -7.58 -22.11
N ILE A 42 9.45 -7.06 -21.28
CA ILE A 42 9.07 -6.29 -20.09
C ILE A 42 8.51 -4.91 -20.48
N LEU A 43 9.13 -4.23 -21.43
CA LEU A 43 8.66 -2.93 -21.90
C LEU A 43 7.28 -3.03 -22.56
N GLU A 44 7.02 -4.09 -23.33
CA GLU A 44 5.73 -4.38 -23.93
C GLU A 44 4.65 -4.57 -22.85
N LEU A 45 4.93 -5.40 -21.84
CA LEU A 45 4.03 -5.61 -20.70
C LEU A 45 3.67 -4.30 -19.99
N LEU A 46 4.63 -3.40 -19.81
CA LEU A 46 4.47 -2.17 -19.05
C LEU A 46 3.90 -1.00 -19.87
N SER A 47 3.81 -1.13 -21.19
CA SER A 47 3.38 -0.06 -22.11
C SER A 47 1.99 0.50 -21.80
N LEU A 48 1.11 -0.32 -21.22
CA LEU A 48 -0.25 0.09 -20.81
C LEU A 48 -0.29 0.81 -19.46
N LEU A 49 0.80 0.75 -18.67
CA LEU A 49 0.85 1.26 -17.31
C LEU A 49 1.70 2.53 -17.19
N CYS A 50 2.79 2.63 -17.95
CA CYS A 50 3.64 3.81 -17.94
C CYS A 50 4.44 3.95 -19.24
N SER A 51 5.06 5.12 -19.42
CA SER A 51 5.91 5.37 -20.59
C SER A 51 7.17 4.49 -20.58
N GLU A 52 7.69 4.16 -21.76
CA GLU A 52 8.94 3.39 -21.89
C GLU A 52 10.11 4.01 -21.10
N LYS A 53 10.21 5.35 -21.10
CA LYS A 53 11.20 6.07 -20.31
C LYS A 53 11.05 5.78 -18.81
N SER A 54 9.81 5.77 -18.31
CA SER A 54 9.51 5.43 -16.91
C SER A 54 9.85 3.97 -16.62
N SER A 55 9.47 3.04 -17.51
CA SER A 55 9.78 1.61 -17.38
C SER A 55 11.28 1.36 -17.25
N LYS A 56 12.09 1.99 -18.12
CA LYS A 56 13.56 1.89 -18.09
C LYS A 56 14.16 2.45 -16.82
N LEU A 57 13.65 3.59 -16.33
CA LEU A 57 14.07 4.17 -15.05
C LEU A 57 13.75 3.23 -13.88
N ILE A 58 12.56 2.63 -13.86
CA ILE A 58 12.14 1.69 -12.83
C ILE A 58 13.01 0.43 -12.85
N LEU A 59 13.26 -0.16 -14.02
CA LEU A 59 14.13 -1.33 -14.15
C LEU A 59 15.56 -1.04 -13.66
N SER A 60 16.11 0.12 -14.02
CA SER A 60 17.41 0.58 -13.54
C SER A 60 17.42 0.69 -12.00
N GLU A 61 16.39 1.30 -11.42
CA GLU A 61 16.30 1.47 -9.97
C GLU A 61 16.12 0.13 -9.24
N LEU A 62 15.28 -0.77 -9.75
CA LEU A 62 15.10 -2.11 -9.18
C LEU A 62 16.39 -2.93 -9.24
N LYS A 63 17.15 -2.81 -10.33
CA LYS A 63 18.48 -3.43 -10.46
C LYS A 63 19.46 -2.85 -9.45
N ASN A 64 19.53 -1.53 -9.34
CA ASN A 64 20.43 -0.84 -8.40
C ASN A 64 20.11 -1.19 -6.94
N LYS A 65 18.83 -1.38 -6.60
CA LYS A 65 18.37 -1.84 -5.28
C LYS A 65 18.52 -3.34 -5.06
N GLY A 66 19.01 -4.10 -6.04
CA GLY A 66 19.24 -5.55 -5.96
C GLY A 66 17.95 -6.38 -5.92
N TRP A 67 16.84 -5.85 -6.43
CA TRP A 67 15.58 -6.60 -6.55
C TRP A 67 15.56 -7.52 -7.77
N ILE A 68 16.22 -7.10 -8.84
CA ILE A 68 16.33 -7.83 -10.11
C ILE A 68 17.78 -7.87 -10.56
N GLU A 69 18.12 -8.87 -11.34
CA GLU A 69 19.46 -9.07 -11.89
C GLU A 69 19.40 -8.96 -13.41
N TYR A 70 20.47 -8.50 -14.05
CA TYR A 70 20.56 -8.44 -15.51
C TYR A 70 21.81 -9.20 -15.95
N GLN A 71 21.61 -10.32 -16.64
CA GLN A 71 22.66 -11.23 -17.07
C GLN A 71 22.29 -11.79 -18.46
N HIS A 72 23.27 -12.05 -19.32
CA HIS A 72 23.02 -12.66 -20.63
C HIS A 72 21.87 -12.01 -21.42
N THR A 73 21.79 -10.67 -21.41
CA THR A 73 20.72 -9.86 -22.07
C THR A 73 19.31 -10.01 -21.51
N GLN A 74 19.15 -10.71 -20.38
CA GLN A 74 17.86 -10.98 -19.75
C GLN A 74 17.83 -10.46 -18.31
N PHE A 75 16.64 -10.09 -17.86
CA PHE A 75 16.34 -9.78 -16.46
C PHE A 75 15.86 -11.02 -15.72
N PHE A 76 16.32 -11.16 -14.48
CA PHE A 76 15.97 -12.24 -13.57
C PHE A 76 15.47 -11.69 -12.24
N ALA A 77 14.59 -12.43 -11.58
CA ALA A 77 14.29 -12.18 -10.18
C ALA A 77 15.52 -12.48 -9.32
N SER A 78 15.91 -11.56 -8.45
CA SER A 78 16.92 -11.86 -7.42
C SER A 78 16.40 -12.93 -6.46
N THR A 79 17.30 -13.57 -5.69
CA THR A 79 16.91 -14.51 -4.62
C THR A 79 15.93 -13.85 -3.64
N LYS A 80 16.17 -12.58 -3.29
CA LYS A 80 15.31 -11.80 -2.39
C LYS A 80 13.88 -11.67 -2.93
N LEU A 81 13.74 -11.41 -4.23
CA LEU A 81 12.44 -11.32 -4.88
C LEU A 81 11.75 -12.70 -4.94
N SER A 82 12.49 -13.75 -5.30
CA SER A 82 11.98 -15.12 -5.34
C SER A 82 11.46 -15.60 -3.98
N ASP A 83 12.16 -15.30 -2.89
CA ASP A 83 11.75 -15.62 -1.53
C ASP A 83 10.42 -14.92 -1.15
N LEU A 84 10.21 -13.68 -1.60
CA LEU A 84 8.95 -12.96 -1.38
C LEU A 84 7.82 -13.53 -2.23
N GLY A 85 8.12 -13.94 -3.46
CA GLY A 85 7.19 -14.65 -4.33
C GLY A 85 6.68 -15.94 -3.72
N GLN A 86 7.58 -16.77 -3.18
CA GLN A 86 7.20 -18.02 -2.51
C GLN A 86 6.30 -17.79 -1.28
N LYS A 87 6.48 -16.65 -0.59
CA LYS A 87 5.64 -16.23 0.55
C LYS A 87 4.32 -15.56 0.13
N GLY A 88 4.06 -15.45 -1.17
CA GLY A 88 2.87 -14.82 -1.74
C GLY A 88 2.84 -13.29 -1.63
N ARG A 89 3.96 -12.65 -1.27
CA ARG A 89 4.02 -11.21 -0.93
C ARG A 89 4.05 -10.28 -2.14
N ILE A 90 4.32 -10.79 -3.33
CA ILE A 90 4.39 -10.01 -4.57
C ILE A 90 3.10 -10.08 -5.39
N HIS A 91 2.11 -10.88 -4.97
CA HIS A 91 0.87 -11.11 -5.73
C HIS A 91 -0.25 -10.11 -5.40
N SER A 92 -0.01 -9.20 -4.44
CA SER A 92 -0.93 -8.14 -4.07
C SER A 92 -0.18 -6.82 -4.01
N ASN A 93 -0.78 -5.78 -4.61
CA ASN A 93 -0.34 -4.40 -4.41
C ASN A 93 -1.19 -3.67 -3.36
N ILE A 94 -2.06 -4.37 -2.65
CA ILE A 94 -2.82 -3.82 -1.52
C ILE A 94 -1.87 -3.71 -0.33
N PRO A 95 -1.67 -2.51 0.25
CA PRO A 95 -0.85 -2.35 1.45
C PRO A 95 -1.38 -3.23 2.57
N ASP A 96 -0.48 -3.97 3.24
CA ASP A 96 -0.84 -4.60 4.51
C ASP A 96 -1.17 -3.49 5.52
N PRO A 97 -2.38 -3.46 6.09
CA PRO A 97 -2.73 -2.41 7.02
C PRO A 97 -1.90 -2.58 8.29
N GLN A 98 -1.01 -1.61 8.55
CA GLN A 98 -0.21 -1.59 9.76
C GLN A 98 -1.12 -1.65 10.99
N SER A 99 -0.81 -2.56 11.92
CA SER A 99 -1.61 -2.73 13.13
C SER A 99 -0.95 -2.00 14.30
N TYR A 100 -1.75 -1.18 14.97
CA TYR A 100 -1.34 -0.38 16.12
C TYR A 100 -2.04 -0.87 17.38
N ARG A 101 -1.29 -1.04 18.47
CA ARG A 101 -1.84 -1.18 19.82
C ARG A 101 -2.22 0.20 20.34
N VAL A 102 -3.46 0.36 20.77
CA VAL A 102 -3.96 1.64 21.31
C VAL A 102 -3.85 1.62 22.84
N ILE A 103 -3.26 2.65 23.41
CA ILE A 103 -3.09 2.86 24.85
C ILE A 103 -3.81 4.15 25.24
N ASP A 104 -4.65 4.07 26.29
CA ASP A 104 -5.25 5.25 26.90
C ASP A 104 -4.19 6.01 27.70
N ILE A 105 -3.97 7.29 27.39
CA ILE A 105 -2.99 8.09 28.12
C ILE A 105 -3.40 8.37 29.57
N ALA A 106 -4.69 8.34 29.89
CA ALA A 106 -5.18 8.66 31.23
C ALA A 106 -4.96 7.49 32.20
N SER A 107 -5.17 6.25 31.73
CA SER A 107 -5.05 5.04 32.55
C SER A 107 -3.76 4.25 32.30
N GLY A 108 -3.06 4.48 31.18
CA GLY A 108 -1.94 3.65 30.73
C GLY A 108 -2.35 2.27 30.23
N ILE A 109 -3.65 1.98 30.17
CA ILE A 109 -4.18 0.65 29.82
C ILE A 109 -4.28 0.51 28.30
N GLY A 110 -3.97 -0.70 27.81
CA GLY A 110 -4.20 -1.06 26.41
C GLY A 110 -5.70 -1.22 26.13
N ILE A 111 -6.25 -0.39 25.26
CA ILE A 111 -7.68 -0.36 24.92
C ILE A 111 -8.00 -1.41 23.86
N GLY A 112 -7.09 -1.65 22.92
CA GLY A 112 -7.29 -2.58 21.81
C GLY A 112 -6.26 -2.41 20.71
N LYS A 113 -6.63 -2.84 19.50
CA LYS A 113 -5.82 -2.68 18.29
C LYS A 113 -6.66 -2.03 17.19
N ILE A 114 -6.01 -1.19 16.38
CA ILE A 114 -6.58 -0.67 15.13
C ILE A 114 -5.63 -1.00 13.98
N SER A 115 -6.18 -1.18 12.79
CA SER A 115 -5.39 -1.50 11.59
C SER A 115 -5.61 -0.41 10.54
N GLY A 116 -4.55 -0.09 9.80
CA GLY A 116 -4.54 0.98 8.80
C GLY A 116 -3.92 2.27 9.36
N THR A 117 -3.98 3.33 8.56
CA THR A 117 -3.45 4.65 8.95
C THR A 117 -4.42 5.29 9.95
N PRO A 118 -3.98 5.65 11.17
CA PRO A 118 -4.86 6.29 12.14
C PRO A 118 -5.16 7.73 11.72
N ASP A 119 -6.45 8.08 11.66
CA ASP A 119 -6.91 9.47 11.60
C ASP A 119 -6.67 10.17 12.96
N GLU A 120 -6.71 11.51 12.98
CA GLU A 120 -6.61 12.30 14.23
C GLU A 120 -7.64 11.88 15.29
N VAL A 121 -8.81 11.42 14.83
CA VAL A 121 -9.90 10.92 15.67
C VAL A 121 -10.40 9.60 15.11
N PHE A 122 -10.52 8.58 15.97
CA PHE A 122 -11.02 7.27 15.58
C PHE A 122 -12.00 6.70 16.62
N MET A 123 -12.78 5.70 16.21
CA MET A 123 -13.69 4.98 17.10
C MET A 123 -13.13 3.61 17.46
N LEU A 124 -13.11 3.27 18.76
CA LEU A 124 -12.71 1.96 19.26
C LEU A 124 -13.55 1.59 20.48
N GLY A 125 -14.21 0.43 20.44
CA GLY A 125 -15.11 -0.03 21.50
C GLY A 125 -16.33 0.90 21.71
N GLY A 126 -16.86 1.49 20.64
CA GLY A 126 -17.99 2.43 20.70
C GLY A 126 -17.67 3.79 21.34
N ARG A 127 -16.38 4.08 21.57
CA ARG A 127 -15.90 5.35 22.12
C ARG A 127 -15.02 6.07 21.11
N VAL A 128 -15.02 7.40 21.17
CA VAL A 128 -14.23 8.25 20.28
C VAL A 128 -12.94 8.67 20.98
N TRP A 129 -11.82 8.48 20.28
CA TRP A 129 -10.47 8.68 20.78
C TRP A 129 -9.73 9.67 19.89
N HIS A 130 -9.02 10.60 20.50
CA HIS A 130 -8.11 11.53 19.83
C HIS A 130 -6.68 10.96 19.88
N VAL A 131 -6.00 10.87 18.73
CA VAL A 131 -4.60 10.46 18.64
C VAL A 131 -3.73 11.59 19.19
N ILE A 132 -2.95 11.29 20.23
CA ILE A 132 -1.97 12.25 20.79
C ILE A 132 -0.59 11.98 20.21
N ILE A 133 -0.22 10.70 20.09
CA ILE A 133 1.06 10.31 19.53
C ILE A 133 0.95 8.95 18.84
N VAL A 134 1.71 8.81 17.75
CA VAL A 134 1.92 7.55 17.05
C VAL A 134 3.41 7.20 17.13
N GLU A 135 3.73 6.11 17.84
CA GLU A 135 5.09 5.62 18.05
C GLU A 135 5.20 4.17 17.56
N LYS A 136 5.89 3.95 16.43
CA LYS A 136 6.06 2.63 15.80
C LYS A 136 4.71 1.92 15.57
N ASN A 137 4.33 1.00 16.46
CA ASN A 137 3.10 0.21 16.41
C ASN A 137 2.20 0.49 17.63
N VAL A 138 2.37 1.65 18.27
CA VAL A 138 1.59 2.07 19.43
C VAL A 138 0.98 3.44 19.16
N ILE A 139 -0.31 3.56 19.46
CA ILE A 139 -1.02 4.83 19.46
C ILE A 139 -1.35 5.17 20.90
N LYS A 140 -0.89 6.34 21.36
CA LYS A 140 -1.34 6.92 22.62
C LYS A 140 -2.53 7.81 22.31
N ALA A 141 -3.68 7.49 22.87
CA ALA A 141 -4.92 8.17 22.58
C ALA A 141 -5.62 8.67 23.84
N GLN A 142 -6.39 9.74 23.71
CA GLN A 142 -7.19 10.31 24.78
C GLN A 142 -8.67 10.19 24.46
N LEU A 143 -9.47 9.79 25.46
CA LEU A 143 -10.92 9.70 25.31
C LEU A 143 -11.54 11.10 25.16
N ILE A 144 -12.28 11.32 24.08
CA ILE A 144 -13.07 12.54 23.90
C ILE A 144 -14.40 12.39 24.64
N ARG A 145 -14.67 13.28 25.60
CA ARG A 145 -15.96 13.36 26.31
C ARG A 145 -16.68 14.66 25.91
N GLY A 146 -17.72 14.59 25.09
CA GLY A 146 -18.51 15.77 24.68
C GLY A 146 -19.25 15.64 23.34
N LYS A 147 -19.89 16.72 22.87
CA LYS A 147 -20.46 16.84 21.51
C LYS A 147 -19.30 16.81 20.51
N ILE A 148 -19.20 15.71 19.77
CA ILE A 148 -18.09 15.41 18.86
C ILE A 148 -18.32 16.14 17.53
N ALA A 149 -17.29 16.84 17.04
CA ALA A 149 -17.16 17.12 15.62
C ALA A 149 -17.03 15.76 14.91
N SER A 150 -17.97 15.45 14.02
CA SER A 150 -18.04 14.14 13.35
C SER A 150 -16.66 13.70 12.87
N PRO A 151 -16.23 12.45 13.14
CA PRO A 151 -14.96 11.96 12.63
C PRO A 151 -14.95 12.13 11.11
N SER A 152 -13.98 12.88 10.60
CA SER A 152 -13.77 12.99 9.17
C SER A 152 -13.02 11.75 8.70
N PHE A 153 -13.77 10.74 8.26
CA PHE A 153 -13.18 9.63 7.53
C PHE A 153 -12.73 10.15 6.18
N GLN A 154 -11.46 10.54 6.06
CA GLN A 154 -10.87 10.87 4.78
C GLN A 154 -10.30 9.59 4.18
N ARG A 155 -10.71 9.26 2.94
CA ARG A 155 -10.02 8.25 2.14
C ARG A 155 -8.61 8.77 1.84
N HIS A 156 -7.59 8.21 2.48
CA HIS A 156 -6.16 8.49 2.20
C HIS A 156 -5.38 7.17 2.17
N LYS A 157 -4.34 6.94 1.37
CA LYS A 157 -3.84 7.49 0.09
C LYS A 157 -3.87 6.34 -0.92
N GLY A 158 -4.06 6.61 -2.21
CA GLY A 158 -3.94 5.61 -3.30
C GLY A 158 -2.49 5.18 -3.54
N GLN A 159 -1.82 4.67 -2.50
CA GLN A 159 -0.45 4.18 -2.54
C GLN A 159 -0.46 2.68 -2.22
N GLY A 160 0.08 1.88 -3.12
CA GLY A 160 0.15 0.43 -3.06
C GLY A 160 1.34 -0.08 -2.25
N ALA A 161 1.50 -1.40 -2.22
CA ALA A 161 2.46 -2.06 -1.34
C ALA A 161 3.93 -1.99 -1.85
N CYS A 162 4.15 -1.71 -3.13
CA CYS A 162 5.46 -1.84 -3.78
C CYS A 162 6.11 -0.48 -4.09
N HIS A 163 6.89 0.07 -3.14
CA HIS A 163 7.62 1.35 -3.29
C HIS A 163 9.16 1.20 -3.24
#